data_AF-A0A6A4N6Q0-F1
#
_entry.id   AF-A0A6A4N6Q0-F1
#
_cell.length_a   1.000
_cell.length_b   1.000
_cell.length_c   1.000
_cell.angle_alpha   90.00
_cell.angle_beta   90.00
_cell.angle_gamma   90.00
#
_symmetry.space_group_name_H-M   'P 1'
#
loop_
_entity.id
_entity.type
_entity.pdbx_description
1 polymer ?
#
loop_
_entity_poly.entity_id
_entity_poly.type
_entity_poly.pdbx_seq_one_letter_code
_entity_poly.pdbx_strand_id
1 'polypeptide(L)'
;MNTITMFSKFLQFHTTIPFLPLPPFTHHNNNDTNSFLIFKHNSQFQFHYYETRRRRRRRNGHCCRCHGSSESEVQEARKAVSTFLQELGVSEEDSISIASKSPSYLNMLMDGVKDLDQLSSIIQQQQQEQEQEQEQENLKDKIIHIATEKGDKGKVAYLESLGFTLSSSMNVARYLSAETLPSLIHKVTSMKLLFFNSHSHDNQDFLIKNIRRMILYLSIPIDDDLQHTLSFFAKVEARRGGLKMLSSKDSAFNYLIESFPRLLLLSVDDHMMHTMEFLENIGIPRVHISYMILCFPPILLWNLRLLKNRVLALKEIDLVDGDYIRLLLNYPWVLSTSIQENYEEVLAFFHTENIPKTLLDRAIQSQPHLLACSTSKLKLMVDQFAELGVISKRLDRVITKSPQLLLQNLKDFLKIVLFFENMGFDGENIGRILARCPEIFATSINKTLQRKIEFLFGIGVSETHLARVIRKYPELLVCDTDNTLLHRIMYLMKLGLSEKDIAFMVRTFSPLLGYSIEEVLRPKIEFLVNSMERPVRDVVGYPRYFSYSLEKKIKPRYWMLKGRNIKCSLKDMLGKNDEEFATEFMCPLASHDRL
;
A
#
# COMPACT_ATOMS: atom_id res chain seq x y z
N MET A 1 -10.48 1.15 -19.71
CA MET A 1 -9.04 0.79 -19.84
C MET A 1 -8.08 1.99 -19.75
N ASN A 2 -8.15 3.00 -20.64
CA ASN A 2 -7.06 3.99 -20.83
C ASN A 2 -6.62 4.80 -19.59
N THR A 3 -7.46 5.00 -18.58
CA THR A 3 -7.11 5.72 -17.34
C THR A 3 -6.12 4.95 -16.46
N ILE A 4 -6.35 3.64 -16.26
CA ILE A 4 -5.53 2.78 -15.40
C ILE A 4 -4.10 2.67 -15.94
N THR A 5 -3.95 2.55 -17.27
CA THR A 5 -2.63 2.44 -17.93
C THR A 5 -1.79 3.71 -17.84
N MET A 6 -2.42 4.89 -17.76
CA MET A 6 -1.70 6.14 -17.47
C MET A 6 -1.29 6.22 -16.00
N PHE A 7 -2.18 5.84 -15.07
CA PHE A 7 -1.89 5.96 -13.63
C PHE A 7 -0.79 4.98 -13.17
N SER A 8 -0.78 3.75 -13.70
CA SER A 8 0.30 2.77 -13.46
C SER A 8 1.67 3.30 -13.91
N LYS A 9 1.75 3.93 -15.08
CA LYS A 9 2.99 4.56 -15.57
C LYS A 9 3.40 5.77 -14.71
N PHE A 10 2.44 6.59 -14.28
CA PHE A 10 2.72 7.78 -13.45
C PHE A 10 3.35 7.41 -12.10
N LEU A 11 2.86 6.35 -11.44
CA LEU A 11 3.42 5.86 -10.18
C LEU A 11 4.84 5.28 -10.31
N GLN A 12 5.18 4.67 -11.45
CA GLN A 12 6.52 4.11 -11.69
C GLN A 12 7.63 5.17 -11.75
N PHE A 13 7.31 6.43 -12.10
CA PHE A 13 8.31 7.50 -12.19
C PHE A 13 8.77 8.05 -10.82
N HIS A 14 8.05 7.77 -9.72
CA HIS A 14 8.33 8.36 -8.41
C HIS A 14 9.20 7.50 -7.47
N THR A 15 9.72 6.36 -7.92
CA THR A 15 10.70 5.57 -7.16
C THR A 15 12.14 5.81 -7.64
N THR A 16 12.88 6.64 -6.89
CA THR A 16 14.35 6.84 -6.94
C THR A 16 14.96 7.22 -8.30
N ILE A 17 15.16 8.53 -8.50
CA ILE A 17 16.12 9.08 -9.48
C ILE A 17 17.39 9.51 -8.71
N PRO A 18 18.57 8.94 -8.96
CA PRO A 18 19.84 9.51 -8.52
C PRO A 18 20.24 10.69 -9.44
N PHE A 19 20.83 11.74 -8.88
CA PHE A 19 21.39 12.84 -9.67
C PHE A 19 22.61 12.39 -10.49
N LEU A 20 22.59 12.65 -11.80
CA LEU A 20 23.77 12.69 -12.68
C LEU A 20 23.63 13.88 -13.64
N PRO A 21 24.74 14.56 -14.00
CA PRO A 21 24.69 15.81 -14.77
C PRO A 21 24.51 15.60 -16.28
N LEU A 22 23.98 16.62 -16.95
CA LEU A 22 23.80 16.67 -18.41
C LEU A 22 25.07 17.16 -19.13
N PRO A 23 25.57 16.45 -20.16
CA PRO A 23 26.38 17.03 -21.23
C PRO A 23 25.48 17.63 -22.35
N PRO A 24 26.03 18.46 -23.26
CA PRO A 24 25.24 19.40 -24.07
C PRO A 24 24.65 18.84 -25.38
N PHE A 25 23.72 19.61 -25.95
CA PHE A 25 23.06 19.36 -27.24
C PHE A 25 24.03 19.30 -28.44
N THR A 26 23.71 18.43 -29.39
CA THR A 26 24.06 18.57 -30.81
C THR A 26 22.83 18.30 -31.69
N HIS A 27 22.71 19.01 -32.81
CA HIS A 27 21.63 18.83 -33.80
C HIS A 27 21.99 17.72 -34.80
N HIS A 28 21.00 16.96 -35.27
CA HIS A 28 20.88 16.64 -36.70
C HIS A 28 19.43 16.24 -37.08
N ASN A 29 19.07 16.47 -38.34
CA ASN A 29 17.75 16.14 -38.91
C ASN A 29 17.76 14.77 -39.63
N ASN A 30 16.60 14.10 -39.64
CA ASN A 30 15.89 13.49 -40.79
C ASN A 30 14.87 12.47 -40.25
N ASN A 31 13.56 12.65 -40.48
CA ASN A 31 12.77 12.40 -41.70
C ASN A 31 12.49 10.90 -41.95
N ASP A 32 11.21 10.55 -41.82
CA ASP A 32 10.39 9.60 -42.61
C ASP A 32 9.28 8.99 -41.70
N THR A 33 7.99 9.33 -41.81
CA THR A 33 6.99 9.37 -42.92
C THR A 33 6.08 8.14 -42.92
N ASN A 34 4.79 8.40 -43.15
CA ASN A 34 3.61 7.51 -43.12
C ASN A 34 3.02 7.16 -41.73
N SER A 35 1.72 7.35 -41.39
CA SER A 35 0.44 7.82 -42.00
C SER A 35 -0.68 6.77 -41.87
N PHE A 36 -1.92 7.20 -42.11
CA PHE A 36 -3.22 6.52 -41.87
C PHE A 36 -3.65 6.42 -40.39
N LEU A 37 -4.66 7.14 -39.88
CA LEU A 37 -5.96 7.68 -40.36
C LEU A 37 -7.16 6.71 -40.29
N ILE A 38 -7.99 6.95 -39.25
CA ILE A 38 -9.46 7.10 -39.30
C ILE A 38 -10.32 5.87 -39.62
N PHE A 39 -11.27 5.61 -38.70
CA PHE A 39 -12.69 5.45 -39.06
C PHE A 39 -13.56 6.45 -38.26
N LYS A 40 -14.77 6.77 -38.75
CA LYS A 40 -15.50 8.00 -38.39
C LYS A 40 -17.02 7.84 -38.56
N HIS A 41 -17.80 8.52 -37.71
CA HIS A 41 -19.27 8.73 -37.79
C HIS A 41 -20.16 7.47 -37.69
N ASN A 42 -21.47 7.52 -37.43
CA ASN A 42 -22.41 8.64 -37.08
C ASN A 42 -23.27 8.18 -35.86
N SER A 43 -24.49 8.59 -35.46
CA SER A 43 -25.55 9.62 -35.69
C SER A 43 -26.60 9.39 -34.58
N GLN A 44 -27.47 10.29 -34.08
CA GLN A 44 -27.67 11.76 -34.10
C GLN A 44 -28.60 12.06 -32.88
N PHE A 45 -28.68 13.27 -32.31
CA PHE A 45 -29.56 14.37 -32.73
C PHE A 45 -29.15 15.70 -32.06
N GLN A 46 -29.70 16.82 -32.54
CA GLN A 46 -29.29 18.20 -32.19
C GLN A 46 -30.11 18.82 -31.05
N PHE A 47 -29.51 19.81 -30.37
CA PHE A 47 -30.17 21.09 -30.11
C PHE A 47 -29.22 22.24 -30.50
N HIS A 48 -29.77 23.35 -30.99
CA HIS A 48 -29.02 24.49 -31.52
C HIS A 48 -28.60 25.48 -30.41
N TYR A 49 -27.36 25.96 -30.47
CA TYR A 49 -26.97 27.28 -29.98
C TYR A 49 -25.98 27.93 -30.97
N TYR A 50 -25.99 29.27 -31.05
CA TYR A 50 -25.19 30.04 -32.02
C TYR A 50 -23.77 30.31 -31.51
N GLU A 51 -22.73 29.92 -32.27
CA GLU A 51 -21.35 30.33 -32.03
C GLU A 51 -21.00 31.67 -32.70
N THR A 52 -20.86 32.75 -31.93
CA THR A 52 -20.19 33.98 -32.41
C THR A 52 -18.67 33.92 -32.21
N ARG A 53 -17.97 33.53 -33.28
CA ARG A 53 -16.50 33.42 -33.35
C ARG A 53 -15.73 34.62 -32.76
N ARG A 54 -14.95 34.43 -31.69
CA ARG A 54 -13.81 35.32 -31.34
C ARG A 54 -12.49 34.75 -31.87
N ARG A 55 -11.88 35.47 -32.83
CA ARG A 55 -10.58 35.11 -33.44
C ARG A 55 -9.44 35.18 -32.42
N ARG A 56 -8.62 34.12 -32.33
CA ARG A 56 -7.31 34.18 -31.64
C ARG A 56 -6.39 35.19 -32.33
N ARG A 57 -6.17 36.36 -31.70
CA ARG A 57 -5.01 37.22 -32.00
C ARG A 57 -3.91 36.91 -30.98
N ARG A 58 -2.73 36.50 -31.45
CA ARG A 58 -1.49 36.67 -30.68
C ARG A 58 -1.30 38.18 -30.46
N ARG A 59 -0.98 38.59 -29.23
CA ARG A 59 -0.38 39.91 -28.94
C ARG A 59 0.85 39.68 -28.08
N ASN A 60 1.92 40.39 -28.43
CA ASN A 60 3.15 40.44 -27.64
C ASN A 60 2.90 41.20 -26.34
N GLY A 61 3.83 41.09 -25.38
CA GLY A 61 3.71 41.70 -24.08
C GLY A 61 3.52 43.22 -24.14
N HIS A 62 2.33 43.67 -23.75
CA HIS A 62 2.10 44.95 -23.10
C HIS A 62 1.28 44.65 -21.85
N CYS A 63 1.71 45.19 -20.71
CA CYS A 63 1.01 45.00 -19.45
C CYS A 63 -0.28 45.83 -19.46
N CYS A 64 -1.42 45.20 -19.74
CA CYS A 64 -2.71 45.80 -19.47
C CYS A 64 -2.83 45.99 -17.95
N ARG A 65 -2.80 47.25 -17.50
CA ARG A 65 -2.99 47.61 -16.09
C ARG A 65 -4.31 47.03 -15.61
N CYS A 66 -4.24 46.02 -14.74
CA CYS A 66 -5.38 45.61 -13.92
C CYS A 66 -5.88 46.85 -13.18
N HIS A 67 -7.09 47.31 -13.48
CA HIS A 67 -7.79 48.21 -12.58
C HIS A 67 -8.21 47.36 -11.38
N GLY A 68 -7.41 47.41 -10.32
CA GLY A 68 -7.83 46.87 -9.03
C GLY A 68 -9.04 47.67 -8.57
N SER A 69 -10.17 46.99 -8.37
CA SER A 69 -11.29 47.56 -7.62
C SER A 69 -10.78 48.11 -6.29
N SER A 70 -11.25 49.29 -5.90
CA SER A 70 -10.81 49.93 -4.67
C SER A 70 -11.10 49.02 -3.46
N GLU A 71 -10.29 49.18 -2.41
CA GLU A 71 -10.50 48.42 -1.16
C GLU A 71 -11.88 48.71 -0.53
N SER A 72 -12.46 49.88 -0.85
CA SER A 72 -13.85 50.24 -0.54
C SER A 72 -14.86 49.38 -1.31
N GLU A 73 -14.77 49.26 -2.64
CA GLU A 73 -15.64 48.38 -3.45
C GLU A 73 -15.61 46.94 -2.94
N VAL A 74 -14.41 46.41 -2.65
CA VAL A 74 -14.22 45.04 -2.15
C VAL A 74 -14.91 44.84 -0.80
N GLN A 75 -14.86 45.84 0.08
CA GLN A 75 -15.48 45.77 1.40
C GLN A 75 -16.99 46.02 1.36
N GLU A 76 -17.50 46.82 0.42
CA GLU A 76 -18.93 46.97 0.15
C GLU A 76 -19.52 45.70 -0.48
N ALA A 77 -18.85 45.10 -1.46
CA ALA A 77 -19.22 43.82 -2.05
C ALA A 77 -19.29 42.71 -0.99
N ARG A 78 -18.39 42.70 0.00
CA ARG A 78 -18.44 41.75 1.12
C ARG A 78 -19.67 41.96 1.99
N LYS A 79 -20.04 43.22 2.29
CA LYS A 79 -21.28 43.54 3.01
C LYS A 79 -22.52 43.10 2.23
N ALA A 80 -22.54 43.33 0.91
CA ALA A 80 -23.63 42.90 0.02
C ALA A 80 -23.83 41.38 0.04
N VAL A 81 -22.75 40.60 -0.12
CA VAL A 81 -22.79 39.13 0.00
C VAL A 81 -23.21 38.70 1.41
N SER A 82 -22.77 39.40 2.46
CA SER A 82 -23.19 39.11 3.83
C SER A 82 -24.71 39.32 4.02
N THR A 83 -25.28 40.42 3.51
CA THR A 83 -26.74 40.66 3.56
C THR A 83 -27.50 39.56 2.80
N PHE A 84 -27.09 39.23 1.57
CA PHE A 84 -27.70 38.17 0.77
C PHE A 84 -27.68 36.80 1.48
N LEU A 85 -26.62 36.48 2.22
CA LEU A 85 -26.55 35.25 3.01
C LEU A 85 -27.50 35.29 4.23
N GLN A 86 -27.69 36.44 4.86
CA GLN A 86 -28.65 36.63 5.97
C GLN A 86 -30.10 36.52 5.48
N GLU A 87 -30.42 37.05 4.30
CA GLU A 87 -31.73 36.87 3.63
C GLU A 87 -32.04 35.39 3.34
N LEU A 88 -31.02 34.56 3.15
CA LEU A 88 -31.11 33.11 3.00
C LEU A 88 -31.17 32.34 4.34
N GLY A 89 -31.27 33.06 5.47
CA GLY A 89 -31.40 32.49 6.82
C GLY A 89 -30.10 32.08 7.50
N VAL A 90 -28.95 32.57 7.04
CA VAL A 90 -27.63 32.33 7.67
C VAL A 90 -27.42 33.30 8.83
N SER A 91 -26.70 32.88 9.88
CA SER A 91 -26.39 33.74 11.03
C SER A 91 -25.53 34.94 10.62
N GLU A 92 -25.56 36.03 11.40
CA GLU A 92 -24.71 37.20 11.12
C GLU A 92 -23.22 36.83 11.12
N GLU A 93 -22.75 36.11 12.14
CA GLU A 93 -21.36 35.64 12.26
C GLU A 93 -20.95 34.74 11.08
N ASP A 94 -21.78 33.77 10.70
CA ASP A 94 -21.51 32.88 9.57
C ASP A 94 -21.52 33.63 8.24
N SER A 95 -22.46 34.56 8.03
CA SER A 95 -22.55 35.34 6.79
C SER A 95 -21.28 36.17 6.53
N ILE A 96 -20.75 36.82 7.57
CA ILE A 96 -19.50 37.60 7.54
C ILE A 96 -18.29 36.66 7.36
N SER A 97 -18.28 35.54 8.08
CA SER A 97 -17.26 34.48 7.99
C SER A 97 -17.18 33.89 6.58
N ILE A 98 -18.31 33.65 5.92
CA ILE A 98 -18.40 33.13 4.54
C ILE A 98 -17.95 34.19 3.54
N ALA A 99 -18.54 35.39 3.58
CA ALA A 99 -18.24 36.47 2.64
C ALA A 99 -16.77 36.92 2.67
N SER A 100 -16.12 36.88 3.84
CA SER A 100 -14.68 37.16 3.97
C SER A 100 -13.78 36.07 3.39
N LYS A 101 -14.25 34.81 3.36
CA LYS A 101 -13.50 33.62 2.91
C LYS A 101 -13.83 33.16 1.48
N SER A 102 -14.76 33.82 0.78
CA SER A 102 -15.13 33.51 -0.62
C SER A 102 -14.71 34.59 -1.64
N PRO A 103 -13.40 34.89 -1.79
CA PRO A 103 -12.93 36.01 -2.63
C PRO A 103 -13.12 35.78 -4.13
N SER A 104 -13.11 34.54 -4.61
CA SER A 104 -13.32 34.25 -6.05
C SER A 104 -14.78 34.42 -6.44
N TYR A 105 -15.71 34.02 -5.57
CA TYR A 105 -17.14 34.27 -5.71
C TYR A 105 -17.45 35.77 -5.67
N LEU A 106 -16.83 36.51 -4.73
CA LEU A 106 -16.91 37.96 -4.66
C LEU A 106 -16.47 38.63 -5.98
N ASN A 107 -15.29 38.27 -6.49
CA ASN A 107 -14.77 38.80 -7.74
C ASN A 107 -15.69 38.44 -8.93
N MET A 108 -16.21 37.21 -8.99
CA MET A 108 -17.18 36.79 -10.01
C MET A 108 -18.47 37.63 -9.99
N LEU A 109 -18.96 38.06 -8.81
CA LEU A 109 -20.10 38.96 -8.73
C LEU A 109 -19.75 40.37 -9.19
N MET A 110 -18.62 40.94 -8.71
CA MET A 110 -18.17 42.28 -9.11
C MET A 110 -17.88 42.38 -10.61
N ASP A 111 -17.30 41.35 -11.22
CA ASP A 111 -17.06 41.30 -12.67
C ASP A 111 -18.38 41.15 -13.44
N GLY A 112 -19.38 40.46 -12.86
CA GLY A 112 -20.75 40.45 -13.37
C GLY A 112 -21.40 41.83 -13.36
N VAL A 113 -21.24 42.62 -12.30
CA VAL A 113 -21.74 44.01 -12.24
C VAL A 113 -21.06 44.87 -13.32
N LYS A 114 -19.74 44.74 -13.47
CA LYS A 114 -18.98 45.46 -14.51
C LYS A 114 -19.43 45.08 -15.93
N ASP A 115 -19.80 43.84 -16.17
CA ASP A 115 -20.34 43.40 -17.47
C ASP A 115 -21.76 43.92 -17.71
N LEU A 116 -22.63 43.97 -16.68
CA LEU A 116 -23.96 44.61 -16.78
C LEU A 116 -23.85 46.12 -17.01
N ASP A 117 -22.97 46.83 -16.28
CA ASP A 117 -22.77 48.27 -16.42
C ASP A 117 -22.13 48.66 -17.77
N GLN A 118 -21.33 47.77 -18.37
CA GLN A 118 -20.89 47.91 -19.76
C GLN A 118 -22.07 47.73 -20.74
N LEU A 119 -22.96 46.75 -20.50
CA LEU A 119 -24.10 46.50 -21.36
C LEU A 119 -25.14 47.62 -21.30
N SER A 120 -25.48 48.15 -20.12
CA SER A 120 -26.38 49.29 -19.96
C SER A 120 -25.81 50.55 -20.63
N SER A 121 -24.51 50.83 -20.45
CA SER A 121 -23.81 51.91 -21.16
C SER A 121 -23.88 51.79 -22.68
N ILE A 122 -23.78 50.57 -23.23
CA ILE A 122 -23.89 50.31 -24.68
C ILE A 122 -25.33 50.47 -25.18
N ILE A 123 -26.33 50.09 -24.38
CA ILE A 123 -27.75 50.25 -24.71
C ILE A 123 -28.13 51.75 -24.71
N GLN A 124 -27.71 52.50 -23.70
CA GLN A 124 -27.89 53.96 -23.63
C GLN A 124 -27.21 54.69 -24.80
N GLN A 125 -26.05 54.20 -25.29
CA GLN A 125 -25.40 54.74 -26.49
C GLN A 125 -26.12 54.39 -27.82
N GLN A 126 -27.11 53.49 -27.80
CA GLN A 126 -27.88 53.09 -28.99
C GLN A 126 -29.33 53.62 -28.97
N GLN A 127 -29.79 54.18 -27.86
CA GLN A 127 -31.13 54.76 -27.70
C GLN A 127 -31.01 56.24 -27.32
N GLN A 128 -31.19 57.12 -28.29
CA GLN A 128 -31.29 58.56 -28.00
C GLN A 128 -32.62 58.87 -27.31
N GLU A 129 -32.52 59.56 -26.17
CA GLU A 129 -33.57 60.36 -25.54
C GLU A 129 -34.92 59.65 -25.26
N GLN A 130 -34.96 58.92 -24.14
CA GLN A 130 -36.03 59.15 -23.17
C GLN A 130 -35.43 59.29 -21.76
N GLU A 131 -35.70 60.42 -21.11
CA GLU A 131 -35.41 60.58 -19.69
C GLU A 131 -36.41 59.74 -18.89
N GLN A 132 -35.90 58.66 -18.28
CA GLN A 132 -36.50 58.08 -17.09
C GLN A 132 -35.46 58.15 -15.98
N GLU A 133 -35.88 58.59 -14.80
CA GLU A 133 -35.09 58.55 -13.58
C GLU A 133 -34.92 57.08 -13.15
N GLN A 134 -33.99 56.37 -13.79
CA GLN A 134 -33.47 55.12 -13.22
C GLN A 134 -32.62 55.51 -12.01
N GLU A 135 -33.09 55.13 -10.83
CA GLU A 135 -32.30 55.19 -9.60
C GLU A 135 -30.94 54.53 -9.87
N GLN A 136 -29.85 55.19 -9.44
CA GLN A 136 -28.54 54.56 -9.45
C GLN A 136 -28.52 53.46 -8.39
N GLU A 137 -28.99 52.26 -8.76
CA GLU A 137 -28.93 51.07 -7.92
C GLU A 137 -27.54 50.97 -7.29
N ASN A 138 -27.48 50.93 -5.95
CA ASN A 138 -26.20 50.95 -5.28
C ASN A 138 -25.41 49.68 -5.65
N LEU A 139 -24.08 49.77 -5.62
CA LEU A 139 -23.19 48.63 -5.88
C LEU A 139 -23.57 47.42 -5.03
N LYS A 140 -24.02 47.65 -3.79
CA LYS A 140 -24.57 46.62 -2.90
C LYS A 140 -25.73 45.86 -3.54
N ASP A 141 -26.71 46.57 -4.08
CA ASP A 141 -27.99 46.00 -4.51
C ASP A 141 -27.85 45.30 -5.86
N LYS A 142 -27.03 45.85 -6.77
CA LYS A 142 -26.61 45.16 -8.01
C LYS A 142 -25.92 43.82 -7.72
N ILE A 143 -25.09 43.74 -6.67
CA ILE A 143 -24.42 42.49 -6.27
C ILE A 143 -25.43 41.47 -5.73
N ILE A 144 -26.44 41.91 -4.97
CA ILE A 144 -27.53 41.05 -4.46
C ILE A 144 -28.41 40.56 -5.63
N HIS A 145 -28.70 41.41 -6.63
CA HIS A 145 -29.44 41.02 -7.84
C HIS A 145 -28.72 39.89 -8.59
N ILE A 146 -27.44 40.06 -8.93
CA ILE A 146 -26.66 39.05 -9.66
C ILE A 146 -26.48 37.75 -8.83
N ALA A 147 -26.33 37.85 -7.51
CA ALA A 147 -26.27 36.67 -6.64
C ALA A 147 -27.61 35.89 -6.65
N THR A 148 -28.74 36.61 -6.72
CA THR A 148 -30.08 36.03 -6.83
C THR A 148 -30.31 35.38 -8.20
N GLU A 149 -30.01 36.08 -9.30
CA GLU A 149 -30.14 35.55 -10.68
C GLU A 149 -29.29 34.31 -10.94
N LYS A 150 -28.10 34.20 -10.31
CA LYS A 150 -27.26 32.99 -10.41
C LYS A 150 -27.94 31.74 -9.87
N GLY A 151 -28.97 31.86 -9.04
CA GLY A 151 -29.80 30.75 -8.55
C GLY A 151 -29.07 29.74 -7.66
N ASP A 152 -27.80 29.98 -7.29
CA ASP A 152 -27.01 29.07 -6.45
C ASP A 152 -27.42 29.11 -4.97
N LYS A 153 -28.14 30.17 -4.58
CA LYS A 153 -28.60 30.43 -3.21
C LYS A 153 -27.43 30.43 -2.21
N GLY A 154 -26.35 31.15 -2.55
CA GLY A 154 -25.16 31.32 -1.71
C GLY A 154 -24.30 30.08 -1.50
N LYS A 155 -24.66 28.93 -2.09
CA LYS A 155 -23.93 27.67 -1.88
C LYS A 155 -22.52 27.69 -2.45
N VAL A 156 -22.26 28.42 -3.54
CA VAL A 156 -20.92 28.53 -4.12
C VAL A 156 -20.01 29.38 -3.22
N ALA A 157 -20.55 30.44 -2.60
CA ALA A 157 -19.84 31.22 -1.58
C ALA A 157 -19.48 30.36 -0.37
N TYR A 158 -20.47 29.64 0.20
CA TYR A 158 -20.23 28.75 1.34
C TYR A 158 -19.20 27.65 1.01
N LEU A 159 -19.32 26.99 -0.14
CA LEU A 159 -18.36 25.97 -0.56
C LEU A 159 -16.95 26.56 -0.79
N GLU A 160 -16.81 27.77 -1.33
CA GLU A 160 -15.49 28.43 -1.38
C GLU A 160 -14.95 28.70 0.03
N SER A 161 -15.79 29.18 0.96
CA SER A 161 -15.37 29.48 2.34
C SER A 161 -14.82 28.27 3.13
N LEU A 162 -15.18 27.05 2.72
CA LEU A 162 -14.63 25.79 3.24
C LEU A 162 -13.26 25.43 2.65
N GLY A 163 -12.79 26.13 1.61
CA GLY A 163 -11.52 25.91 0.92
C GLY A 163 -11.60 25.14 -0.41
N PHE A 164 -12.77 25.12 -1.06
CA PHE A 164 -12.92 24.58 -2.42
C PHE A 164 -12.62 25.67 -3.46
N THR A 165 -12.09 25.31 -4.64
CA THR A 165 -11.92 26.27 -5.74
C THR A 165 -13.28 26.67 -6.32
N LEU A 166 -13.44 27.90 -6.82
CA LEU A 166 -14.70 28.38 -7.41
C LEU A 166 -15.35 27.39 -8.39
N SER A 167 -14.56 26.79 -9.29
CA SER A 167 -15.00 25.76 -10.23
C SER A 167 -15.49 24.46 -9.56
N SER A 168 -14.87 24.08 -8.44
CA SER A 168 -15.31 22.96 -7.61
C SER A 168 -16.59 23.30 -6.85
N SER A 169 -16.67 24.48 -6.24
CA SER A 169 -17.85 24.99 -5.56
C SER A 169 -19.07 25.00 -6.48
N MET A 170 -18.92 25.50 -7.71
CA MET A 170 -19.96 25.41 -8.75
C MET A 170 -20.36 23.97 -9.09
N ASN A 171 -19.39 23.07 -9.26
CA ASN A 171 -19.67 21.67 -9.61
C ASN A 171 -20.38 20.91 -8.49
N VAL A 172 -20.02 21.15 -7.22
CA VAL A 172 -20.66 20.54 -6.05
C VAL A 172 -22.04 21.16 -5.81
N ALA A 173 -22.20 22.49 -5.92
CA ALA A 173 -23.48 23.18 -5.72
C ALA A 173 -24.60 22.68 -6.64
N ARG A 174 -24.30 22.22 -7.86
CA ARG A 174 -25.29 21.62 -8.78
C ARG A 174 -25.99 20.37 -8.22
N TYR A 175 -25.35 19.62 -7.33
CA TYR A 175 -25.97 18.47 -6.65
C TYR A 175 -26.91 18.92 -5.53
N LEU A 176 -26.77 20.15 -5.03
CA LEU A 176 -27.40 20.68 -3.82
C LEU A 176 -28.57 21.62 -4.13
N SER A 177 -29.22 21.48 -5.27
CA SER A 177 -30.31 22.35 -5.71
C SER A 177 -31.50 22.38 -4.73
N ALA A 178 -31.83 21.22 -4.13
CA ALA A 178 -32.94 21.04 -3.19
C ALA A 178 -32.62 21.48 -1.74
N GLU A 179 -31.35 21.55 -1.34
CA GLU A 179 -30.96 21.91 0.03
C GLU A 179 -31.16 23.41 0.32
N THR A 180 -31.50 23.76 1.55
CA THR A 180 -31.40 25.16 2.03
C THR A 180 -29.97 25.44 2.47
N LEU A 181 -29.55 26.71 2.47
CA LEU A 181 -28.19 27.06 2.89
C LEU A 181 -27.94 26.79 4.38
N PRO A 182 -28.87 27.09 5.32
CA PRO A 182 -28.69 26.73 6.73
C PRO A 182 -28.66 25.21 6.98
N SER A 183 -29.49 24.42 6.27
CA SER A 183 -29.42 22.95 6.30
C SER A 183 -28.03 22.45 5.90
N LEU A 184 -27.49 22.98 4.80
CA LEU A 184 -26.18 22.61 4.30
C LEU A 184 -25.04 22.98 5.27
N ILE A 185 -25.11 24.16 5.90
CA ILE A 185 -24.13 24.61 6.91
C ILE A 185 -24.15 23.68 8.13
N HIS A 186 -25.34 23.39 8.67
CA HIS A 186 -25.49 22.44 9.78
C HIS A 186 -24.96 21.05 9.39
N LYS A 187 -25.39 20.51 8.24
CA LYS A 187 -25.00 19.19 7.76
C LYS A 187 -23.48 19.04 7.59
N VAL A 188 -22.82 20.00 6.96
CA VAL A 188 -21.35 20.01 6.80
C VAL A 188 -20.64 20.08 8.16
N THR A 189 -21.16 20.90 9.09
CA THR A 189 -20.60 21.03 10.44
C THR A 189 -20.71 19.71 11.20
N SER A 190 -21.89 19.08 11.21
CA SER A 190 -22.12 17.78 11.83
C SER A 190 -21.28 16.67 11.17
N MET A 191 -21.11 16.67 9.84
CA MET A 191 -20.20 15.74 9.15
C MET A 191 -18.72 15.95 9.54
N LYS A 192 -18.26 17.20 9.69
CA LYS A 192 -16.89 17.48 10.17
C LYS A 192 -16.70 17.01 11.61
N LEU A 193 -17.66 17.22 12.49
CA LEU A 193 -17.64 16.73 13.87
C LEU A 193 -17.73 15.19 13.95
N LEU A 194 -18.51 14.57 13.08
CA LEU A 194 -18.74 13.13 13.07
C LEU A 194 -17.51 12.34 12.60
N PHE A 195 -16.85 12.79 11.53
CA PHE A 195 -15.74 12.06 10.91
C PHE A 195 -14.36 12.63 11.24
N PHE A 196 -14.19 13.93 11.47
CA PHE A 196 -12.86 14.58 11.53
C PHE A 196 -12.48 15.10 12.92
N ASN A 197 -13.19 14.72 13.98
CA ASN A 197 -12.87 15.18 15.34
C ASN A 197 -11.68 14.45 16.00
N SER A 198 -11.47 13.15 15.74
CA SER A 198 -10.37 12.38 16.34
C SER A 198 -8.96 12.90 16.01
N HIS A 199 -7.99 12.61 16.90
CA HIS A 199 -6.60 13.10 16.86
C HIS A 199 -5.54 11.99 16.78
N SER A 200 -5.93 10.77 16.41
CA SER A 200 -5.05 9.60 16.27
C SER A 200 -4.25 9.65 14.96
N HIS A 201 -3.06 10.25 14.98
CA HIS A 201 -2.19 10.32 13.79
C HIS A 201 -1.49 8.99 13.44
N ASP A 202 -1.48 8.03 14.36
CA ASP A 202 -0.85 6.73 14.16
C ASP A 202 -1.51 5.93 13.02
N ASN A 203 -0.72 5.10 12.34
CA ASN A 203 -1.09 4.27 11.17
C ASN A 203 -1.32 5.01 9.82
N GLN A 204 -1.27 6.35 9.75
CA GLN A 204 -1.43 7.12 8.50
C GLN A 204 -0.49 6.68 7.36
N ASP A 205 0.83 6.56 7.59
CA ASP A 205 1.78 6.14 6.55
C ASP A 205 1.59 4.65 6.14
N PHE A 206 1.05 3.80 7.03
CA PHE A 206 0.70 2.41 6.71
C PHE A 206 -0.52 2.35 5.77
N LEU A 207 -1.53 3.17 6.05
CA LEU A 207 -2.73 3.33 5.24
C LEU A 207 -2.40 3.84 3.82
N ILE A 208 -1.58 4.88 3.69
CA ILE A 208 -1.11 5.40 2.39
C ILE A 208 -0.30 4.33 1.62
N LYS A 209 0.51 3.54 2.32
CA LYS A 209 1.26 2.41 1.74
C LYS A 209 0.33 1.30 1.24
N ASN A 210 -0.78 1.03 1.91
CA ASN A 210 -1.79 0.05 1.47
C ASN A 210 -2.60 0.55 0.27
N ILE A 211 -3.01 1.83 0.24
CA ILE A 211 -3.64 2.45 -0.93
C ILE A 211 -2.76 2.28 -2.18
N ARG A 212 -1.47 2.65 -2.08
CA ARG A 212 -0.52 2.50 -3.20
C ARG A 212 -0.27 1.03 -3.59
N ARG A 213 -0.30 0.09 -2.65
CA ARG A 213 -0.19 -1.36 -2.92
C ARG A 213 -1.44 -1.92 -3.62
N MET A 214 -2.64 -1.52 -3.20
CA MET A 214 -3.88 -1.87 -3.89
C MET A 214 -3.80 -1.46 -5.36
N ILE A 215 -3.46 -0.19 -5.63
CA ILE A 215 -3.32 0.34 -6.99
C ILE A 215 -2.23 -0.40 -7.80
N LEU A 216 -1.11 -0.77 -7.17
CA LEU A 216 -0.01 -1.47 -7.83
C LEU A 216 -0.35 -2.92 -8.25
N TYR A 217 -1.14 -3.62 -7.43
CA TYR A 217 -1.43 -5.05 -7.64
C TYR A 217 -2.75 -5.32 -8.38
N LEU A 218 -3.68 -4.35 -8.36
CA LEU A 218 -4.97 -4.42 -9.04
C LEU A 218 -4.82 -4.78 -10.54
N SER A 219 -5.49 -5.85 -10.94
CA SER A 219 -5.40 -6.41 -12.31
C SER A 219 -6.65 -7.18 -12.76
N ILE A 220 -7.76 -6.99 -12.05
CA ILE A 220 -9.10 -7.48 -12.37
C ILE A 220 -9.93 -6.38 -13.05
N PRO A 221 -11.07 -6.73 -13.71
CA PRO A 221 -12.15 -5.78 -13.92
C PRO A 221 -12.63 -5.19 -12.58
N ILE A 222 -13.09 -3.95 -12.58
CA ILE A 222 -13.53 -3.26 -11.35
C ILE A 222 -14.95 -2.75 -11.46
N ASP A 223 -15.65 -2.75 -10.33
CA ASP A 223 -16.95 -2.08 -10.16
C ASP A 223 -16.82 -0.55 -10.02
N ASP A 224 -17.97 0.14 -10.03
CA ASP A 224 -18.02 1.59 -9.88
C ASP A 224 -17.56 2.07 -8.49
N ASP A 225 -17.75 1.28 -7.43
CA ASP A 225 -17.28 1.60 -6.08
C ASP A 225 -15.74 1.77 -6.07
N LEU A 226 -15.01 0.79 -6.64
CA LEU A 226 -13.57 0.87 -6.85
C LEU A 226 -13.19 1.95 -7.87
N GLN A 227 -13.89 2.05 -9.00
CA GLN A 227 -13.55 3.03 -10.03
C GLN A 227 -13.61 4.47 -9.50
N HIS A 228 -14.64 4.81 -8.72
CA HIS A 228 -14.73 6.11 -8.05
C HIS A 228 -13.67 6.29 -6.95
N THR A 229 -13.38 5.26 -6.15
CA THR A 229 -12.35 5.31 -5.10
C THR A 229 -10.94 5.51 -5.68
N LEU A 230 -10.59 4.78 -6.74
CA LEU A 230 -9.34 4.95 -7.49
C LEU A 230 -9.24 6.32 -8.15
N SER A 231 -10.36 6.85 -8.69
CA SER A 231 -10.40 8.20 -9.25
C SER A 231 -10.16 9.28 -8.19
N PHE A 232 -10.70 9.10 -6.98
CA PHE A 232 -10.43 9.95 -5.82
C PHE A 232 -8.94 9.90 -5.43
N PHE A 233 -8.36 8.71 -5.25
CA PHE A 233 -6.93 8.59 -4.93
C PHE A 233 -6.03 9.20 -6.00
N ALA A 234 -6.33 9.00 -7.29
CA ALA A 234 -5.59 9.61 -8.38
C ALA A 234 -5.69 11.15 -8.37
N LYS A 235 -6.87 11.68 -8.04
CA LYS A 235 -7.12 13.12 -7.90
C LYS A 235 -6.38 13.73 -6.72
N VAL A 236 -6.25 13.03 -5.60
CA VAL A 236 -5.47 13.47 -4.42
C VAL A 236 -3.96 13.36 -4.68
N GLU A 237 -3.48 12.25 -5.23
CA GLU A 237 -2.05 12.03 -5.52
C GLU A 237 -1.50 13.06 -6.54
N ALA A 238 -2.34 13.59 -7.43
CA ALA A 238 -2.00 14.64 -8.38
C ALA A 238 -1.88 16.06 -7.78
N ARG A 239 -2.27 16.28 -6.50
CA ARG A 239 -2.12 17.56 -5.80
C ARG A 239 -0.74 17.67 -5.15
N ARG A 240 -0.27 18.89 -4.88
CA ARG A 240 0.97 19.09 -4.08
C ARG A 240 0.78 18.45 -2.70
N GLY A 241 1.69 17.55 -2.32
CA GLY A 241 1.60 16.73 -1.09
C GLY A 241 1.02 15.31 -1.30
N GLY A 242 0.32 15.06 -2.40
CA GLY A 242 -0.25 13.77 -2.77
C GLY A 242 -1.18 13.19 -1.69
N LEU A 243 -1.20 11.86 -1.55
CA LEU A 243 -2.01 11.14 -0.55
C LEU A 243 -1.74 11.55 0.91
N LYS A 244 -0.63 12.22 1.24
CA LYS A 244 -0.40 12.80 2.59
C LYS A 244 -1.34 13.96 2.91
N MET A 245 -2.07 14.49 1.93
CA MET A 245 -3.14 15.46 2.19
C MET A 245 -4.37 14.85 2.88
N LEU A 246 -4.51 13.52 2.90
CA LEU A 246 -5.52 12.83 3.71
C LEU A 246 -5.23 12.85 5.22
N SER A 247 -4.03 13.31 5.63
CA SER A 247 -3.66 13.54 7.03
C SER A 247 -4.17 14.87 7.60
N SER A 248 -4.64 15.79 6.75
CA SER A 248 -5.17 17.10 7.13
C SER A 248 -6.71 17.05 7.16
N LYS A 249 -7.32 17.40 8.30
CA LYS A 249 -8.78 17.30 8.55
C LYS A 249 -9.60 18.01 7.45
N ASP A 250 -9.36 19.31 7.24
CA ASP A 250 -10.08 20.09 6.24
C ASP A 250 -9.75 19.70 4.79
N SER A 251 -8.49 19.37 4.51
CA SER A 251 -8.08 18.96 3.16
C SER A 251 -8.72 17.62 2.76
N ALA A 252 -8.74 16.64 3.68
CA ALA A 252 -9.38 15.35 3.48
C ALA A 252 -10.89 15.50 3.26
N PHE A 253 -11.57 16.32 4.07
CA PHE A 253 -13.00 16.64 3.87
C PHE A 253 -13.25 17.25 2.48
N ASN A 254 -12.46 18.25 2.07
CA ASN A 254 -12.66 18.93 0.80
C ASN A 254 -12.45 17.98 -0.39
N TYR A 255 -11.40 17.15 -0.39
CA TYR A 255 -11.17 16.19 -1.49
C TYR A 255 -12.21 15.06 -1.52
N LEU A 256 -12.71 14.62 -0.36
CA LEU A 256 -13.79 13.64 -0.23
C LEU A 256 -15.07 14.16 -0.89
N ILE A 257 -15.52 15.36 -0.51
CA ILE A 257 -16.74 15.99 -1.06
C ILE A 257 -16.56 16.42 -2.52
N GLU A 258 -15.36 16.86 -2.93
CA GLU A 258 -15.06 17.18 -4.34
C GLU A 258 -15.17 15.94 -5.26
N SER A 259 -15.02 14.73 -4.69
CA SER A 259 -15.04 13.47 -5.44
C SER A 259 -16.35 12.69 -5.26
N PHE A 260 -17.01 12.84 -4.12
CA PHE A 260 -18.27 12.18 -3.76
C PHE A 260 -19.32 13.20 -3.27
N PRO A 261 -19.75 14.17 -4.10
CA PRO A 261 -20.66 15.25 -3.69
C PRO A 261 -22.03 14.73 -3.22
N ARG A 262 -22.43 13.52 -3.64
CA ARG A 262 -23.65 12.84 -3.18
C ARG A 262 -23.66 12.55 -1.68
N LEU A 263 -22.51 12.54 -0.99
CA LEU A 263 -22.46 12.37 0.47
C LEU A 263 -23.22 13.49 1.21
N LEU A 264 -23.27 14.70 0.65
CA LEU A 264 -24.02 15.82 1.21
C LEU A 264 -25.55 15.69 1.05
N LEU A 265 -26.03 14.71 0.29
CA LEU A 265 -27.46 14.42 0.12
C LEU A 265 -27.98 13.36 1.11
N LEU A 266 -27.09 12.76 1.91
CA LEU A 266 -27.47 11.80 2.93
C LEU A 266 -28.04 12.51 4.17
N SER A 267 -28.82 11.78 4.96
CA SER A 267 -29.14 12.17 6.33
C SER A 267 -27.95 11.83 7.24
N VAL A 268 -27.54 12.77 8.09
CA VAL A 268 -26.49 12.52 9.07
C VAL A 268 -27.02 11.60 10.17
N ASP A 269 -28.21 11.92 10.68
CA ASP A 269 -28.77 11.29 11.88
C ASP A 269 -29.40 9.92 11.58
N ASP A 270 -30.04 9.73 10.42
CA ASP A 270 -30.63 8.43 10.05
C ASP A 270 -29.65 7.48 9.35
N HIS A 271 -28.81 8.00 8.46
CA HIS A 271 -28.04 7.16 7.52
C HIS A 271 -26.56 7.06 7.90
N MET A 272 -25.91 8.19 8.17
CA MET A 272 -24.48 8.19 8.55
C MET A 272 -24.27 7.61 9.95
N MET A 273 -25.07 8.03 10.93
CA MET A 273 -25.01 7.53 12.30
C MET A 273 -25.28 6.02 12.37
N HIS A 274 -26.38 5.50 11.82
CA HIS A 274 -26.63 4.05 11.80
C HIS A 274 -25.56 3.24 11.04
N THR A 275 -24.90 3.84 10.03
CA THR A 275 -23.75 3.22 9.36
C THR A 275 -22.55 3.13 10.29
N MET A 276 -22.25 4.19 11.05
CA MET A 276 -21.17 4.18 12.04
C MET A 276 -21.47 3.26 13.22
N GLU A 277 -22.67 3.33 13.79
CA GLU A 277 -23.13 2.43 14.86
C GLU A 277 -23.00 0.97 14.46
N PHE A 278 -23.33 0.60 13.21
CA PHE A 278 -23.13 -0.76 12.73
C PHE A 278 -21.65 -1.15 12.67
N LEU A 279 -20.77 -0.26 12.21
CA LEU A 279 -19.33 -0.50 12.17
C LEU A 279 -18.73 -0.60 13.59
N GLU A 280 -19.19 0.22 14.54
CA GLU A 280 -18.85 0.12 15.96
C GLU A 280 -19.33 -1.21 16.56
N ASN A 281 -20.57 -1.63 16.27
CA ASN A 281 -21.15 -2.89 16.76
C ASN A 281 -20.50 -4.17 16.19
N ILE A 282 -19.82 -4.11 15.04
CA ILE A 282 -18.97 -5.23 14.56
C ILE A 282 -17.53 -5.16 15.11
N GLY A 283 -17.22 -4.20 15.97
CA GLY A 283 -15.94 -4.09 16.69
C GLY A 283 -14.91 -3.12 16.08
N ILE A 284 -15.29 -2.28 15.12
CA ILE A 284 -14.38 -1.25 14.55
C ILE A 284 -14.40 -0.01 15.46
N PRO A 285 -13.29 0.40 16.10
CA PRO A 285 -13.30 1.56 16.99
C PRO A 285 -13.61 2.85 16.23
N ARG A 286 -14.51 3.70 16.76
CA ARG A 286 -15.00 4.93 16.12
C ARG A 286 -13.92 5.80 15.49
N VAL A 287 -12.78 5.95 16.17
CA VAL A 287 -11.62 6.74 15.71
C VAL A 287 -11.00 6.26 14.38
N HIS A 288 -11.21 4.99 14.01
CA HIS A 288 -10.74 4.41 12.75
C HIS A 288 -11.79 4.39 11.63
N ILE A 289 -13.07 4.54 11.94
CA ILE A 289 -14.16 4.50 10.93
C ILE A 289 -13.95 5.61 9.89
N SER A 290 -13.52 6.79 10.30
CA SER A 290 -13.19 7.90 9.41
C SER A 290 -12.07 7.56 8.41
N TYR A 291 -11.07 6.80 8.84
CA TYR A 291 -9.98 6.34 7.96
C TYR A 291 -10.44 5.21 7.03
N MET A 292 -11.31 4.33 7.52
CA MET A 292 -11.98 3.31 6.70
C MET A 292 -12.80 3.96 5.56
N ILE A 293 -13.56 5.02 5.89
CA ILE A 293 -14.33 5.82 4.93
C ILE A 293 -13.41 6.55 3.95
N LEU A 294 -12.32 7.19 4.40
CA LEU A 294 -11.34 7.80 3.48
C LEU A 294 -10.63 6.78 2.58
N CYS A 295 -10.57 5.50 2.98
CA CYS A 295 -10.04 4.43 2.14
C CYS A 295 -11.05 3.80 1.19
N PHE A 296 -12.35 3.84 1.51
CA PHE A 296 -13.40 3.35 0.60
C PHE A 296 -14.72 4.15 0.81
N PRO A 297 -14.80 5.38 0.27
CA PRO A 297 -15.96 6.27 0.46
C PRO A 297 -17.33 5.69 0.10
N PRO A 298 -17.48 4.76 -0.87
CA PRO A 298 -18.77 4.14 -1.19
C PRO A 298 -19.48 3.43 -0.04
N ILE A 299 -18.77 3.06 1.05
CA ILE A 299 -19.39 2.49 2.27
C ILE A 299 -20.53 3.38 2.78
N LEU A 300 -20.38 4.71 2.72
CA LEU A 300 -21.41 5.66 3.14
C LEU A 300 -22.55 5.80 2.12
N LEU A 301 -22.37 5.41 0.87
CA LEU A 301 -23.38 5.52 -0.20
C LEU A 301 -24.29 4.29 -0.27
N TRP A 302 -23.93 3.18 0.37
CA TRP A 302 -24.76 1.98 0.44
C TRP A 302 -25.82 2.10 1.54
N ASN A 303 -26.95 1.42 1.35
CA ASN A 303 -27.89 1.20 2.45
C ASN A 303 -27.36 0.14 3.44
N LEU A 304 -27.84 0.20 4.68
CA LEU A 304 -27.36 -0.66 5.78
C LEU A 304 -27.55 -2.17 5.51
N ARG A 305 -28.52 -2.57 4.67
CA ARG A 305 -28.71 -3.98 4.28
C ARG A 305 -27.60 -4.46 3.33
N LEU A 306 -27.22 -3.65 2.34
CA LEU A 306 -26.11 -3.96 1.43
C LEU A 306 -24.77 -4.03 2.18
N LEU A 307 -24.50 -3.08 3.09
CA LEU A 307 -23.30 -3.09 3.93
C LEU A 307 -23.25 -4.34 4.82
N LYS A 308 -24.37 -4.71 5.47
CA LYS A 308 -24.48 -5.95 6.26
C LYS A 308 -24.18 -7.19 5.41
N ASN A 309 -24.76 -7.30 4.21
CA ASN A 309 -24.50 -8.43 3.31
C ASN A 309 -23.02 -8.52 2.89
N ARG A 310 -22.40 -7.40 2.46
CA ARG A 310 -20.99 -7.38 2.06
C ARG A 310 -20.04 -7.70 3.23
N VAL A 311 -20.36 -7.30 4.46
CA VAL A 311 -19.61 -7.68 5.67
C VAL A 311 -19.83 -9.15 6.05
N LEU A 312 -21.00 -9.74 5.78
CA LEU A 312 -21.25 -11.16 6.03
C LEU A 312 -20.44 -12.06 5.08
N ALA A 313 -20.34 -11.73 3.79
CA ALA A 313 -19.53 -12.49 2.82
C ALA A 313 -18.04 -12.59 3.24
N LEU A 314 -17.48 -11.53 3.85
CA LEU A 314 -16.11 -11.58 4.38
C LEU A 314 -15.91 -12.52 5.56
N LYS A 315 -16.98 -13.03 6.19
CA LYS A 315 -16.92 -14.06 7.24
C LYS A 315 -16.85 -15.48 6.67
N GLU A 316 -17.00 -15.64 5.36
CA GLU A 316 -16.82 -16.92 4.66
C GLU A 316 -15.33 -17.21 4.39
N ILE A 317 -14.45 -16.21 4.60
CA ILE A 317 -12.99 -16.36 4.65
C ILE A 317 -12.58 -16.87 6.04
N ASP A 318 -11.93 -18.04 6.11
CA ASP A 318 -11.52 -18.71 7.36
C ASP A 318 -10.23 -18.08 7.92
N LEU A 319 -10.36 -16.87 8.45
CA LEU A 319 -9.27 -16.08 9.02
C LEU A 319 -8.90 -16.58 10.41
N VAL A 320 -7.60 -16.76 10.67
CA VAL A 320 -7.10 -17.12 12.01
C VAL A 320 -7.52 -16.05 13.02
N ASP A 321 -7.97 -16.49 14.20
CA ASP A 321 -8.54 -15.66 15.27
C ASP A 321 -9.84 -14.92 14.90
N GLY A 322 -10.43 -15.19 13.73
CA GLY A 322 -11.66 -14.54 13.26
C GLY A 322 -11.51 -13.04 12.94
N ASP A 323 -10.28 -12.55 12.78
CA ASP A 323 -9.98 -11.11 12.72
C ASP A 323 -10.22 -10.49 11.32
N TYR A 324 -11.47 -10.57 10.85
CA TYR A 324 -11.93 -9.80 9.67
C TYR A 324 -12.02 -8.29 9.98
N ILE A 325 -12.00 -7.90 11.26
CA ILE A 325 -12.01 -6.51 11.71
C ILE A 325 -10.70 -5.83 11.30
N ARG A 326 -9.54 -6.45 11.56
CA ARG A 326 -8.21 -5.99 11.10
C ARG A 326 -8.08 -6.00 9.58
N LEU A 327 -8.75 -6.91 8.88
CA LEU A 327 -8.83 -6.90 7.41
C LEU A 327 -9.58 -5.65 6.93
N LEU A 328 -10.79 -5.41 7.43
CA LEU A 328 -11.63 -4.26 7.10
C LEU A 328 -11.01 -2.91 7.44
N LEU A 329 -10.38 -2.80 8.62
CA LEU A 329 -9.70 -1.59 9.09
C LEU A 329 -8.60 -1.11 8.13
N ASN A 330 -7.86 -2.04 7.52
CA ASN A 330 -6.65 -1.74 6.75
C ASN A 330 -6.85 -1.85 5.23
N TYR A 331 -7.92 -2.51 4.78
CA TYR A 331 -8.18 -2.84 3.38
C TYR A 331 -9.70 -2.78 3.04
N PRO A 332 -10.45 -1.72 3.40
CA PRO A 332 -11.92 -1.72 3.30
C PRO A 332 -12.47 -1.91 1.87
N TRP A 333 -11.63 -1.70 0.85
CA TRP A 333 -11.91 -2.05 -0.54
C TRP A 333 -12.22 -3.55 -0.77
N VAL A 334 -11.94 -4.46 0.18
CA VAL A 334 -12.41 -5.87 0.10
C VAL A 334 -13.93 -6.01 0.20
N LEU A 335 -14.66 -4.93 0.55
CA LEU A 335 -16.12 -4.85 0.44
C LEU A 335 -16.62 -4.49 -0.98
N SER A 336 -15.73 -4.38 -1.97
CA SER A 336 -16.12 -4.23 -3.39
C SER A 336 -16.78 -5.53 -3.90
N THR A 337 -17.83 -5.39 -4.70
CA THR A 337 -18.47 -6.53 -5.39
C THR A 337 -17.46 -7.24 -6.29
N SER A 338 -16.69 -6.50 -7.10
CA SER A 338 -15.67 -7.10 -7.98
C SER A 338 -14.53 -7.81 -7.24
N ILE A 339 -14.24 -7.45 -5.98
CA ILE A 339 -13.25 -8.14 -5.14
C ILE A 339 -13.83 -9.40 -4.49
N GLN A 340 -15.12 -9.37 -4.14
CA GLN A 340 -15.84 -10.55 -3.62
C GLN A 340 -16.07 -11.60 -4.72
N GLU A 341 -16.38 -11.16 -5.95
CA GLU A 341 -16.46 -12.05 -7.12
C GLU A 341 -15.08 -12.67 -7.47
N ASN A 342 -14.00 -11.88 -7.44
CA ASN A 342 -12.65 -12.41 -7.68
C ASN A 342 -12.12 -13.32 -6.56
N TYR A 343 -12.67 -13.28 -5.34
CA TYR A 343 -12.33 -14.27 -4.30
C TYR A 343 -12.70 -15.69 -4.73
N GLU A 344 -13.88 -15.86 -5.35
CA GLU A 344 -14.33 -17.15 -5.88
C GLU A 344 -13.48 -17.62 -7.07
N GLU A 345 -13.07 -16.70 -7.97
CA GLU A 345 -12.10 -17.04 -9.02
C GLU A 345 -10.75 -17.51 -8.43
N VAL A 346 -10.25 -16.81 -7.42
CA VAL A 346 -8.97 -17.13 -6.75
C VAL A 346 -9.07 -18.44 -5.95
N LEU A 347 -10.21 -18.73 -5.32
CA LEU A 347 -10.53 -20.02 -4.70
C LEU A 347 -10.51 -21.17 -5.73
N ALA A 348 -11.23 -21.01 -6.84
CA ALA A 348 -11.32 -22.02 -7.89
C ALA A 348 -9.95 -22.29 -8.56
N PHE A 349 -9.16 -21.24 -8.78
CA PHE A 349 -7.79 -21.34 -9.26
C PHE A 349 -6.90 -22.15 -8.30
N PHE A 350 -6.83 -21.77 -7.01
CA PHE A 350 -5.98 -22.47 -6.06
C PHE A 350 -6.46 -23.88 -5.69
N HIS A 351 -7.77 -24.15 -5.75
CA HIS A 351 -8.30 -25.50 -5.69
C HIS A 351 -7.78 -26.38 -6.85
N THR A 352 -7.72 -25.82 -8.07
CA THR A 352 -7.15 -26.50 -9.25
C THR A 352 -5.65 -26.78 -9.07
N GLU A 353 -4.91 -25.86 -8.46
CA GLU A 353 -3.49 -26.04 -8.07
C GLU A 353 -3.31 -26.90 -6.80
N ASN A 354 -4.37 -27.58 -6.32
CA ASN A 354 -4.41 -28.52 -5.19
C ASN A 354 -4.08 -27.90 -3.81
N ILE A 355 -4.30 -26.59 -3.62
CA ILE A 355 -4.04 -25.86 -2.38
C ILE A 355 -5.34 -25.77 -1.54
N PRO A 356 -5.34 -26.22 -0.27
CA PRO A 356 -6.50 -26.10 0.61
C PRO A 356 -6.92 -24.64 0.90
N LYS A 357 -8.23 -24.40 0.94
CA LYS A 357 -8.83 -23.09 1.31
C LYS A 357 -8.24 -22.50 2.60
N THR A 358 -7.99 -23.31 3.62
CA THR A 358 -7.42 -22.87 4.91
C THR A 358 -5.96 -22.39 4.83
N LEU A 359 -5.21 -22.76 3.78
CA LEU A 359 -3.89 -22.15 3.49
C LEU A 359 -4.04 -20.86 2.70
N LEU A 360 -4.98 -20.80 1.75
CA LEU A 360 -5.29 -19.61 0.98
C LEU A 360 -5.85 -18.48 1.85
N ASP A 361 -6.78 -18.76 2.76
CA ASP A 361 -7.38 -17.75 3.65
C ASP A 361 -6.33 -17.15 4.60
N ARG A 362 -5.34 -17.95 5.04
CA ARG A 362 -4.16 -17.45 5.77
C ARG A 362 -3.21 -16.62 4.90
N ALA A 363 -3.05 -16.97 3.63
CA ALA A 363 -2.30 -16.17 2.66
C ALA A 363 -2.99 -14.83 2.37
N ILE A 364 -4.33 -14.81 2.28
CA ILE A 364 -5.15 -13.60 2.18
C ILE A 364 -5.04 -12.77 3.46
N GLN A 365 -5.15 -13.37 4.65
CA GLN A 365 -5.04 -12.67 5.93
C GLN A 365 -3.72 -11.91 6.09
N SER A 366 -2.62 -12.45 5.56
CA SER A 366 -1.29 -11.85 5.59
C SER A 366 -1.00 -10.94 4.39
N GLN A 367 -1.63 -11.18 3.23
CA GLN A 367 -1.43 -10.42 2.00
C GLN A 367 -2.75 -10.23 1.20
N PRO A 368 -3.68 -9.37 1.65
CA PRO A 368 -5.02 -9.24 1.06
C PRO A 368 -5.05 -8.83 -0.42
N HIS A 369 -3.98 -8.20 -0.90
CA HIS A 369 -3.80 -7.79 -2.30
C HIS A 369 -3.84 -8.95 -3.31
N LEU A 370 -3.79 -10.21 -2.86
CA LEU A 370 -4.14 -11.37 -3.68
C LEU A 370 -5.55 -11.25 -4.28
N LEU A 371 -6.52 -10.73 -3.52
CA LEU A 371 -7.91 -10.53 -3.95
C LEU A 371 -8.08 -9.44 -5.02
N ALA A 372 -7.10 -8.57 -5.21
CA ALA A 372 -7.06 -7.58 -6.29
C ALA A 372 -6.30 -8.10 -7.54
N CYS A 373 -5.71 -9.29 -7.47
CA CYS A 373 -4.92 -9.88 -8.53
C CYS A 373 -5.80 -10.84 -9.36
N SER A 374 -5.70 -10.78 -10.68
CA SER A 374 -6.40 -11.73 -11.55
C SER A 374 -5.71 -13.09 -11.54
N THR A 375 -6.52 -14.16 -11.62
CA THR A 375 -6.08 -15.56 -11.68
C THR A 375 -5.02 -15.82 -12.75
N SER A 376 -5.17 -15.22 -13.94
CA SER A 376 -4.19 -15.29 -15.03
C SER A 376 -2.82 -14.70 -14.68
N LYS A 377 -2.76 -13.64 -13.88
CA LYS A 377 -1.50 -13.03 -13.41
C LYS A 377 -0.87 -13.83 -12.25
N LEU A 378 -1.69 -14.39 -11.36
CA LEU A 378 -1.22 -15.33 -10.33
C LEU A 378 -0.63 -16.59 -10.97
N LYS A 379 -1.28 -17.11 -12.02
CA LYS A 379 -0.82 -18.29 -12.76
C LYS A 379 0.57 -18.12 -13.36
N LEU A 380 0.91 -16.96 -13.92
CA LEU A 380 2.27 -16.69 -14.44
C LEU A 380 3.37 -16.90 -13.37
N MET A 381 3.10 -16.63 -12.09
CA MET A 381 4.05 -16.91 -11.01
C MET A 381 4.00 -18.36 -10.54
N VAL A 382 2.83 -19.01 -10.53
CA VAL A 382 2.69 -20.43 -10.18
C VAL A 382 3.36 -21.33 -11.21
N ASP A 383 3.19 -21.05 -12.51
CA ASP A 383 3.85 -21.77 -13.60
C ASP A 383 5.38 -21.59 -13.51
N GLN A 384 5.85 -20.38 -13.21
CA GLN A 384 7.27 -20.12 -12.96
C GLN A 384 7.84 -20.88 -11.75
N PHE A 385 7.03 -21.11 -10.71
CA PHE A 385 7.39 -21.98 -9.59
C PHE A 385 7.42 -23.45 -10.03
N ALA A 386 6.47 -23.90 -10.87
CA ALA A 386 6.42 -25.26 -11.40
C ALA A 386 7.65 -25.59 -12.28
N GLU A 387 8.13 -24.65 -13.10
CA GLU A 387 9.40 -24.78 -13.85
C GLU A 387 10.61 -25.04 -12.95
N LEU A 388 10.63 -24.45 -11.74
CA LEU A 388 11.64 -24.70 -10.71
C LEU A 388 11.34 -25.97 -9.88
N GLY A 389 10.37 -26.79 -10.26
CA GLY A 389 9.95 -27.98 -9.53
C GLY A 389 9.23 -27.69 -8.21
N VAL A 390 8.65 -26.50 -8.03
CA VAL A 390 7.94 -26.09 -6.80
C VAL A 390 6.44 -26.27 -7.00
N ILE A 391 6.02 -27.53 -6.93
CA ILE A 391 4.63 -27.98 -7.08
C ILE A 391 4.06 -28.57 -5.77
N SER A 392 2.73 -28.61 -5.65
CA SER A 392 1.98 -29.27 -4.56
C SER A 392 2.54 -28.91 -3.15
N LYS A 393 3.04 -29.88 -2.37
CA LYS A 393 3.57 -29.65 -1.00
C LYS A 393 4.79 -28.71 -0.94
N ARG A 394 5.45 -28.40 -2.06
CA ARG A 394 6.45 -27.32 -2.13
C ARG A 394 5.78 -25.95 -2.32
N LEU A 395 4.76 -25.88 -3.17
CA LEU A 395 3.96 -24.67 -3.42
C LEU A 395 3.19 -24.22 -2.18
N ASP A 396 2.56 -25.15 -1.45
CA ASP A 396 1.92 -24.93 -0.14
C ASP A 396 2.84 -24.12 0.81
N ARG A 397 4.12 -24.50 0.86
CA ARG A 397 5.13 -23.89 1.75
C ARG A 397 5.52 -22.49 1.30
N VAL A 398 5.59 -22.24 -0.01
CA VAL A 398 5.83 -20.91 -0.56
C VAL A 398 4.68 -19.98 -0.20
N ILE A 399 3.44 -20.41 -0.46
CA ILE A 399 2.24 -19.60 -0.22
C ILE A 399 2.01 -19.37 1.29
N THR A 400 2.28 -20.38 2.14
CA THR A 400 2.15 -20.24 3.60
C THR A 400 3.18 -19.28 4.21
N LYS A 401 4.42 -19.21 3.67
CA LYS A 401 5.53 -18.42 4.23
C LYS A 401 5.72 -17.05 3.57
N SER A 402 5.33 -16.90 2.31
CA SER A 402 5.63 -15.70 1.51
C SER A 402 4.63 -15.53 0.35
N PRO A 403 3.34 -15.33 0.63
CA PRO A 403 2.31 -15.15 -0.39
C PRO A 403 2.53 -13.90 -1.25
N GLN A 404 3.31 -12.93 -0.78
CA GLN A 404 3.69 -11.75 -1.57
C GLN A 404 4.50 -12.06 -2.85
N LEU A 405 5.12 -13.25 -2.96
CA LEU A 405 5.83 -13.64 -4.19
C LEU A 405 4.89 -13.79 -5.39
N LEU A 406 3.63 -14.21 -5.16
CA LEU A 406 2.60 -14.32 -6.20
C LEU A 406 2.23 -12.96 -6.82
N LEU A 407 2.58 -11.86 -6.15
CA LEU A 407 2.32 -10.48 -6.58
C LEU A 407 3.57 -9.78 -7.13
N GLN A 408 4.72 -10.44 -7.07
CA GLN A 408 6.00 -9.92 -7.56
C GLN A 408 5.99 -9.83 -9.09
N ASN A 409 6.76 -8.89 -9.65
CA ASN A 409 6.95 -8.86 -11.09
C ASN A 409 7.79 -10.08 -11.51
N LEU A 410 7.28 -10.87 -12.47
CA LEU A 410 7.98 -12.05 -12.99
C LEU A 410 9.42 -11.75 -13.44
N LYS A 411 9.68 -10.57 -14.02
CA LYS A 411 11.03 -10.15 -14.43
C LYS A 411 11.95 -9.85 -13.26
N ASP A 412 11.42 -9.44 -12.11
CA ASP A 412 12.21 -9.20 -10.89
C ASP A 412 12.44 -10.47 -10.09
N PHE A 413 11.50 -11.43 -10.15
CA PHE A 413 11.72 -12.79 -9.67
C PHE A 413 12.79 -13.51 -10.50
N LEU A 414 12.71 -13.47 -11.83
CA LEU A 414 13.67 -14.08 -12.74
C LEU A 414 15.09 -13.54 -12.59
N LYS A 415 15.29 -12.26 -12.23
CA LYS A 415 16.62 -11.73 -11.88
C LYS A 415 17.25 -12.45 -10.68
N ILE A 416 16.44 -12.91 -9.73
CA ILE A 416 16.92 -13.63 -8.54
C ILE A 416 17.19 -15.10 -8.89
N VAL A 417 16.39 -15.71 -9.77
CA VAL A 417 16.70 -17.03 -10.36
C VAL A 417 18.06 -16.97 -11.08
N LEU A 418 18.22 -16.04 -12.02
CA LEU A 418 19.49 -15.79 -12.75
C LEU A 418 20.66 -15.50 -11.80
N PHE A 419 20.45 -14.80 -10.69
CA PHE A 419 21.49 -14.59 -9.67
C PHE A 419 21.98 -15.92 -9.07
N PHE A 420 21.08 -16.85 -8.74
CA PHE A 420 21.47 -18.19 -8.28
C PHE A 420 22.04 -19.07 -9.40
N GLU A 421 21.55 -18.98 -10.64
CA GLU A 421 22.11 -19.73 -11.78
C GLU A 421 23.57 -19.32 -12.05
N ASN A 422 23.87 -18.02 -12.01
CA ASN A 422 25.24 -17.48 -12.11
C ASN A 422 26.15 -17.92 -10.94
N MET A 423 25.58 -18.31 -9.80
CA MET A 423 26.30 -18.91 -8.67
C MET A 423 26.44 -20.45 -8.76
N GLY A 424 26.04 -21.06 -9.89
CA GLY A 424 26.17 -22.49 -10.14
C GLY A 424 25.09 -23.36 -9.50
N PHE A 425 23.88 -22.83 -9.29
CA PHE A 425 22.73 -23.63 -8.85
C PHE A 425 21.86 -24.04 -10.04
N ASP A 426 21.51 -25.33 -10.13
CA ASP A 426 20.46 -25.83 -11.03
C ASP A 426 19.04 -25.48 -10.53
N GLY A 427 18.07 -25.47 -11.44
CA GLY A 427 16.67 -25.09 -11.16
C GLY A 427 15.99 -25.90 -10.05
N GLU A 428 16.26 -27.20 -9.92
CA GLU A 428 15.73 -28.03 -8.83
C GLU A 428 16.34 -27.65 -7.47
N ASN A 429 17.61 -27.27 -7.42
CA ASN A 429 18.23 -26.74 -6.20
C ASN A 429 17.77 -25.31 -5.89
N ILE A 430 17.49 -24.46 -6.89
CA ILE A 430 16.82 -23.16 -6.71
C ILE A 430 15.40 -23.37 -6.15
N GLY A 431 14.63 -24.31 -6.70
CA GLY A 431 13.30 -24.68 -6.22
C GLY A 431 13.28 -25.24 -4.79
N ARG A 432 14.27 -26.06 -4.42
CA ARG A 432 14.46 -26.51 -3.03
C ARG A 432 14.74 -25.36 -2.06
N ILE A 433 15.47 -24.34 -2.50
CA ILE A 433 15.72 -23.12 -1.71
C ILE A 433 14.42 -22.31 -1.61
N LEU A 434 13.70 -22.08 -2.72
CA LEU A 434 12.41 -21.39 -2.78
C LEU A 434 11.36 -22.03 -1.87
N ALA A 435 11.19 -23.36 -1.92
CA ALA A 435 10.23 -24.08 -1.06
C ALA A 435 10.62 -24.10 0.43
N ARG A 436 11.87 -23.78 0.78
CA ARG A 436 12.39 -23.79 2.16
C ARG A 436 12.43 -22.39 2.77
N CYS A 437 13.00 -21.45 2.03
CA CYS A 437 13.24 -20.07 2.40
C CYS A 437 12.76 -19.13 1.27
N PRO A 438 11.45 -19.09 0.96
CA PRO A 438 10.92 -18.23 -0.10
C PRO A 438 11.14 -16.74 0.19
N GLU A 439 11.35 -16.37 1.46
CA GLU A 439 11.65 -15.01 1.89
C GLU A 439 12.84 -14.42 1.13
N ILE A 440 13.82 -15.26 0.76
CA ILE A 440 15.01 -14.92 -0.04
C ILE A 440 14.61 -14.26 -1.38
N PHE A 441 13.61 -14.81 -2.08
CA PHE A 441 13.18 -14.35 -3.40
C PHE A 441 12.34 -13.07 -3.37
N ALA A 442 11.95 -12.61 -2.17
CA ALA A 442 11.31 -11.32 -1.94
C ALA A 442 12.34 -10.20 -1.61
N THR A 443 13.64 -10.50 -1.56
CA THR A 443 14.69 -9.52 -1.20
C THR A 443 15.37 -8.90 -2.42
N SER A 444 16.07 -7.79 -2.21
CA SER A 444 16.87 -7.15 -3.25
C SER A 444 18.26 -7.78 -3.35
N ILE A 445 18.68 -8.13 -4.57
CA ILE A 445 20.02 -8.67 -4.87
C ILE A 445 21.09 -7.73 -4.29
N ASN A 446 21.20 -6.52 -4.85
CA ASN A 446 22.26 -5.56 -4.52
C ASN A 446 22.19 -5.04 -3.08
N LYS A 447 20.97 -4.88 -2.50
CA LYS A 447 20.82 -4.33 -1.14
C LYS A 447 20.86 -5.39 -0.04
N THR A 448 20.65 -6.67 -0.33
CA THR A 448 20.46 -7.71 0.69
C THR A 448 21.22 -9.01 0.38
N LEU A 449 20.99 -9.66 -0.75
CA LEU A 449 21.62 -10.95 -1.04
C LEU A 449 23.14 -10.81 -1.19
N GLN A 450 23.60 -9.84 -1.97
CA GLN A 450 25.02 -9.59 -2.22
C GLN A 450 25.82 -9.40 -0.93
N ARG A 451 25.32 -8.57 0.00
CA ARG A 451 25.96 -8.36 1.32
C ARG A 451 26.01 -9.63 2.19
N LYS A 452 25.01 -10.52 2.08
CA LYS A 452 25.01 -11.82 2.76
C LYS A 452 25.98 -12.81 2.12
N ILE A 453 26.24 -12.72 0.81
CA ILE A 453 27.30 -13.47 0.13
C ILE A 453 28.69 -12.96 0.53
N GLU A 454 28.88 -11.64 0.56
CA GLU A 454 30.12 -10.99 1.02
C GLU A 454 30.44 -11.33 2.47
N PHE A 455 29.44 -11.38 3.35
CA PHE A 455 29.59 -11.90 4.71
C PHE A 455 30.07 -13.36 4.74
N LEU A 456 29.51 -14.25 3.90
CA LEU A 456 29.94 -15.65 3.82
C LEU A 456 31.39 -15.79 3.31
N PHE A 457 31.83 -14.93 2.38
CA PHE A 457 33.24 -14.85 1.98
C PHE A 457 34.14 -14.36 3.12
N GLY A 458 33.72 -13.30 3.84
CA GLY A 458 34.46 -12.73 4.97
C GLY A 458 34.72 -13.73 6.10
N ILE A 459 33.80 -14.69 6.31
CA ILE A 459 33.96 -15.77 7.31
C ILE A 459 34.64 -17.03 6.74
N GLY A 460 35.30 -16.93 5.58
CA GLY A 460 36.14 -17.98 4.99
C GLY A 460 35.42 -19.06 4.16
N VAL A 461 34.13 -18.88 3.79
CA VAL A 461 33.46 -19.81 2.87
C VAL A 461 33.85 -19.46 1.43
N SER A 462 34.82 -20.17 0.86
CA SER A 462 35.23 -19.94 -0.54
C SER A 462 34.09 -20.16 -1.54
N GLU A 463 34.15 -19.46 -2.67
CA GLU A 463 33.20 -19.54 -3.80
C GLU A 463 32.87 -20.98 -4.21
N THR A 464 33.90 -21.81 -4.40
CA THR A 464 33.81 -23.26 -4.68
C THR A 464 33.02 -24.08 -3.65
N HIS A 465 32.80 -23.55 -2.44
CA HIS A 465 31.99 -24.17 -1.39
C HIS A 465 30.65 -23.46 -1.15
N LEU A 466 30.49 -22.22 -1.60
CA LEU A 466 29.37 -21.34 -1.30
C LEU A 466 28.01 -21.95 -1.70
N ALA A 467 27.89 -22.41 -2.95
CA ALA A 467 26.67 -23.05 -3.45
C ALA A 467 26.29 -24.29 -2.61
N ARG A 468 27.28 -25.07 -2.16
CA ARG A 468 27.08 -26.25 -1.30
C ARG A 468 26.64 -25.88 0.12
N VAL A 469 27.12 -24.76 0.66
CA VAL A 469 26.77 -24.25 2.00
C VAL A 469 25.32 -23.75 2.00
N ILE A 470 24.98 -22.87 1.05
CA ILE A 470 23.63 -22.33 0.88
C ILE A 470 22.62 -23.44 0.58
N ARG A 471 22.93 -24.38 -0.33
CA ARG A 471 22.03 -25.53 -0.62
C ARG A 471 21.74 -26.41 0.61
N LYS A 472 22.69 -26.54 1.54
CA LYS A 472 22.48 -27.30 2.80
C LYS A 472 21.63 -26.53 3.81
N TYR A 473 21.84 -25.22 3.91
CA TYR A 473 21.22 -24.37 4.92
C TYR A 473 20.95 -22.95 4.37
N PRO A 474 19.92 -22.78 3.51
CA PRO A 474 19.61 -21.48 2.91
C PRO A 474 19.14 -20.44 3.92
N GLU A 475 18.77 -20.87 5.13
CA GLU A 475 18.47 -20.01 6.28
C GLU A 475 19.59 -19.00 6.59
N LEU A 476 20.85 -19.26 6.22
CA LEU A 476 21.95 -18.28 6.30
C LEU A 476 21.66 -16.98 5.52
N LEU A 477 20.92 -17.08 4.40
CA LEU A 477 20.49 -15.91 3.62
C LEU A 477 19.24 -15.25 4.21
N VAL A 478 18.56 -15.87 5.17
CA VAL A 478 17.45 -15.26 5.91
C VAL A 478 17.96 -14.56 7.17
N CYS A 479 18.78 -15.24 7.99
CA CYS A 479 19.32 -14.72 9.25
C CYS A 479 20.05 -13.37 9.11
N ASP A 480 19.96 -12.54 10.15
CA ASP A 480 20.66 -11.26 10.22
C ASP A 480 22.18 -11.47 10.36
N THR A 481 22.97 -10.75 9.56
CA THR A 481 24.43 -10.90 9.56
C THR A 481 25.04 -10.42 10.86
N ASP A 482 24.59 -9.27 11.35
CA ASP A 482 25.33 -8.47 12.32
C ASP A 482 24.89 -8.87 13.75
N ASN A 483 23.59 -8.99 13.97
CA ASN A 483 22.98 -9.29 15.28
C ASN A 483 22.83 -10.80 15.54
N THR A 484 22.88 -11.65 14.51
CA THR A 484 22.70 -13.12 14.67
C THR A 484 23.93 -13.92 14.26
N LEU A 485 24.39 -13.82 13.00
CA LEU A 485 25.47 -14.69 12.51
C LEU A 485 26.83 -14.31 13.10
N LEU A 486 27.16 -13.01 13.15
CA LEU A 486 28.42 -12.50 13.71
C LEU A 486 28.56 -12.85 15.20
N HIS A 487 27.52 -12.64 16.02
CA HIS A 487 27.55 -13.02 17.45
C HIS A 487 27.82 -14.52 17.66
N ARG A 488 27.25 -15.39 16.80
CA ARG A 488 27.51 -16.84 16.85
C ARG A 488 28.96 -17.18 16.50
N ILE A 489 29.58 -16.45 15.57
CA ILE A 489 31.00 -16.59 15.21
C ILE A 489 31.91 -16.06 16.32
N MET A 490 31.65 -14.84 16.83
CA MET A 490 32.40 -14.26 17.94
C MET A 490 32.37 -15.14 19.20
N TYR A 491 31.24 -15.81 19.47
CA TYR A 491 31.15 -16.80 20.53
C TYR A 491 32.08 -18.01 20.30
N LEU A 492 32.08 -18.58 19.09
CA LEU A 492 32.99 -19.69 18.74
C LEU A 492 34.47 -19.26 18.81
N MET A 493 34.80 -18.03 18.41
CA MET A 493 36.16 -17.47 18.54
C MET A 493 36.55 -17.29 20.02
N LYS A 494 35.62 -16.85 20.88
CA LYS A 494 35.82 -16.74 22.33
C LYS A 494 36.09 -18.10 23.00
N LEU A 495 35.67 -19.21 22.39
CA LEU A 495 36.02 -20.57 22.82
C LEU A 495 37.40 -21.05 22.32
N GLY A 496 38.19 -20.19 21.68
CA GLY A 496 39.53 -20.51 21.19
C GLY A 496 39.57 -21.20 19.82
N LEU A 497 38.47 -21.18 19.05
CA LEU A 497 38.46 -21.67 17.67
C LEU A 497 38.92 -20.57 16.71
N SER A 498 39.81 -20.89 15.77
CA SER A 498 40.22 -19.92 14.75
C SER A 498 39.14 -19.72 13.68
N GLU A 499 39.21 -18.60 12.96
CA GLU A 499 38.36 -18.36 11.77
C GLU A 499 38.46 -19.51 10.76
N LYS A 500 39.65 -20.13 10.61
CA LYS A 500 39.86 -21.28 9.72
C LYS A 500 39.15 -22.54 10.22
N ASP A 501 39.12 -22.77 11.53
CA ASP A 501 38.33 -23.85 12.13
C ASP A 501 36.83 -23.58 11.90
N ILE A 502 36.33 -22.38 12.21
CA ILE A 502 34.92 -22.01 12.06
C ILE A 502 34.48 -22.11 10.59
N ALA A 503 35.27 -21.59 9.65
CA ALA A 503 35.05 -21.73 8.21
C ALA A 503 34.96 -23.21 7.80
N PHE A 504 35.86 -24.06 8.28
CA PHE A 504 35.82 -25.50 8.04
C PHE A 504 34.54 -26.15 8.61
N MET A 505 34.10 -25.73 9.80
CA MET A 505 32.88 -26.23 10.43
C MET A 505 31.61 -25.82 9.65
N VAL A 506 31.48 -24.55 9.23
CA VAL A 506 30.36 -24.06 8.40
C VAL A 506 30.33 -24.73 7.03
N ARG A 507 31.52 -24.91 6.43
CA ARG A 507 31.71 -25.58 5.12
C ARG A 507 31.31 -27.05 5.14
N THR A 508 31.47 -27.75 6.26
CA THR A 508 31.12 -29.17 6.43
C THR A 508 29.68 -29.34 6.93
N PHE A 509 29.27 -28.55 7.91
CA PHE A 509 27.99 -28.59 8.60
C PHE A 509 27.39 -27.17 8.76
N SER A 510 26.82 -26.66 7.66
CA SER A 510 26.29 -25.30 7.54
C SER A 510 25.20 -24.89 8.54
N PRO A 511 24.36 -25.80 9.09
CA PRO A 511 23.42 -25.47 10.18
C PRO A 511 24.07 -25.00 11.50
N LEU A 512 25.40 -25.08 11.66
CA LEU A 512 26.11 -24.60 12.85
C LEU A 512 25.68 -23.18 13.28
N LEU A 513 25.69 -22.23 12.34
CA LEU A 513 25.33 -20.83 12.60
C LEU A 513 23.81 -20.61 12.69
N GLY A 514 23.00 -21.66 12.62
CA GLY A 514 21.57 -21.65 12.90
C GLY A 514 21.23 -21.76 14.40
N TYR A 515 22.13 -22.35 15.19
CA TYR A 515 21.86 -22.69 16.59
C TYR A 515 21.99 -21.50 17.54
N SER A 516 21.11 -21.45 18.55
CA SER A 516 21.20 -20.48 19.65
C SER A 516 22.46 -20.71 20.49
N ILE A 517 23.09 -19.62 20.92
CA ILE A 517 24.27 -19.67 21.79
C ILE A 517 23.88 -20.30 23.12
N GLU A 518 22.85 -19.76 23.78
CA GLU A 518 22.42 -20.14 25.13
C GLU A 518 21.72 -21.50 25.17
N GLU A 519 20.81 -21.79 24.22
CA GLU A 519 20.02 -23.04 24.26
C GLU A 519 20.76 -24.27 23.71
N VAL A 520 21.82 -24.07 22.90
CA VAL A 520 22.41 -25.17 22.10
C VAL A 520 23.92 -25.19 22.08
N LEU A 521 24.60 -24.08 21.78
CA LEU A 521 26.06 -24.11 21.67
C LEU A 521 26.72 -24.22 23.04
N ARG A 522 26.34 -23.34 23.98
CA ARG A 522 26.91 -23.26 25.33
C ARG A 522 26.71 -24.53 26.16
N PRO A 523 25.50 -25.08 26.36
CA PRO A 523 25.31 -26.22 27.26
C PRO A 523 26.01 -27.49 26.75
N LYS A 524 26.18 -27.60 25.42
CA LYS A 524 26.89 -28.71 24.79
C LYS A 524 28.42 -28.53 24.87
N ILE A 525 28.94 -27.30 24.74
CA ILE A 525 30.37 -27.03 25.00
C ILE A 525 30.70 -27.22 26.49
N GLU A 526 29.87 -26.74 27.40
CA GLU A 526 30.06 -26.92 28.84
C GLU A 526 30.02 -28.40 29.22
N PHE A 527 29.11 -29.20 28.65
CA PHE A 527 29.13 -30.65 28.85
C PHE A 527 30.37 -31.32 28.24
N LEU A 528 30.81 -30.91 27.03
CA LEU A 528 32.01 -31.44 26.38
C LEU A 528 33.28 -31.20 27.20
N VAL A 529 33.46 -30.00 27.73
CA VAL A 529 34.66 -29.61 28.49
C VAL A 529 34.56 -30.11 29.93
N ASN A 530 33.48 -29.77 30.63
CA ASN A 530 33.39 -29.94 32.10
C ASN A 530 32.93 -31.33 32.52
N SER A 531 32.23 -32.08 31.66
CA SER A 531 31.70 -33.42 31.98
C SER A 531 32.32 -34.53 31.15
N MET A 532 32.64 -34.28 29.87
CA MET A 532 33.32 -35.25 29.00
C MET A 532 34.85 -35.12 29.00
N GLU A 533 35.41 -34.09 29.65
CA GLU A 533 36.85 -33.85 29.81
C GLU A 533 37.59 -33.74 28.45
N ARG A 534 36.93 -33.13 27.45
CA ARG A 534 37.43 -33.01 26.07
C ARG A 534 37.78 -31.56 25.69
N PRO A 535 38.79 -31.36 24.81
CA PRO A 535 39.08 -30.04 24.27
C PRO A 535 37.95 -29.58 23.34
N VAL A 536 37.67 -28.28 23.32
CA VAL A 536 36.72 -27.66 22.39
C VAL A 536 37.00 -28.06 20.93
N ARG A 537 38.29 -28.23 20.57
CA ARG A 537 38.72 -28.59 19.22
C ARG A 537 38.11 -29.90 18.66
N ASP A 538 37.63 -30.81 19.51
CA ASP A 538 36.89 -32.01 19.08
C ASP A 538 35.66 -31.66 18.21
N VAL A 539 34.99 -30.52 18.44
CA VAL A 539 33.83 -30.11 17.62
C VAL A 539 34.23 -29.65 16.22
N VAL A 540 35.49 -29.30 15.97
CA VAL A 540 35.97 -28.95 14.62
C VAL A 540 36.00 -30.19 13.73
N GLY A 541 36.47 -31.32 14.27
CA GLY A 541 36.47 -32.61 13.59
C GLY A 541 35.06 -33.20 13.40
N TYR A 542 34.12 -32.87 14.28
CA TYR A 542 32.74 -33.35 14.18
C TYR A 542 31.66 -32.31 14.56
N PRO A 543 31.42 -31.28 13.73
CA PRO A 543 30.56 -30.15 14.10
C PRO A 543 29.08 -30.53 14.20
N ARG A 544 28.70 -31.68 13.64
CA ARG A 544 27.38 -32.30 13.78
C ARG A 544 27.04 -32.60 15.26
N TYR A 545 28.02 -32.64 16.16
CA TYR A 545 27.84 -32.66 17.62
C TYR A 545 26.67 -31.77 18.10
N PHE A 546 26.61 -30.52 17.62
CA PHE A 546 25.58 -29.55 18.02
C PHE A 546 24.15 -29.92 17.59
N SER A 547 23.98 -30.81 16.61
CA SER A 547 22.66 -31.26 16.15
C SER A 547 22.00 -32.32 17.03
N TYR A 548 22.78 -33.05 17.84
CA TYR A 548 22.25 -34.11 18.70
C TYR A 548 21.65 -33.57 20.00
N SER A 549 20.61 -34.20 20.53
CA SER A 549 20.01 -33.84 21.81
C SER A 549 21.00 -34.10 22.96
N LEU A 550 21.19 -33.10 23.83
CA LEU A 550 22.09 -33.22 24.98
C LEU A 550 21.59 -34.31 25.94
N GLU A 551 20.32 -34.21 26.37
CA GLU A 551 19.71 -35.17 27.29
C GLU A 551 19.40 -36.52 26.64
N LYS A 552 18.92 -36.55 25.38
CA LYS A 552 18.43 -37.81 24.77
C LYS A 552 19.50 -38.63 24.04
N LYS A 553 20.64 -38.05 23.65
CA LYS A 553 21.70 -38.81 22.92
C LYS A 553 23.12 -38.58 23.45
N ILE A 554 23.50 -37.34 23.76
CA ILE A 554 24.90 -37.04 24.16
C ILE A 554 25.20 -37.59 25.57
N LYS A 555 24.41 -37.19 26.58
CA LYS A 555 24.57 -37.66 27.96
C LYS A 555 24.47 -39.18 28.12
N PRO A 556 23.42 -39.89 27.60
CA PRO A 556 23.27 -41.33 27.85
C PRO A 556 24.41 -42.15 27.23
N ARG A 557 24.82 -41.83 26.00
CA ARG A 557 25.93 -42.52 25.33
C ARG A 557 27.27 -42.23 26.01
N TYR A 558 27.50 -40.99 26.45
CA TYR A 558 28.70 -40.67 27.23
C TYR A 558 28.78 -41.46 28.54
N TRP A 559 27.72 -41.47 29.35
CA TRP A 559 27.73 -42.16 30.65
C TRP A 559 27.88 -43.68 30.51
N MET A 560 27.25 -44.30 29.49
CA MET A 560 27.45 -45.72 29.17
C MET A 560 28.91 -46.03 28.82
N LEU A 561 29.56 -45.19 28.00
CA LEU A 561 30.97 -45.36 27.65
C LEU A 561 31.90 -45.09 28.84
N LYS A 562 31.63 -44.08 29.68
CA LYS A 562 32.41 -43.79 30.89
C LYS A 562 32.34 -44.95 31.89
N GLY A 563 31.15 -45.52 32.11
CA GLY A 563 30.95 -46.69 32.97
C GLY A 563 31.64 -47.98 32.48
N ARG A 564 31.98 -48.05 31.18
CA ARG A 564 32.77 -49.14 30.57
C ARG A 564 34.25 -48.76 30.31
N ASN A 565 34.68 -47.56 30.70
CA ASN A 565 35.99 -46.97 30.41
C ASN A 565 36.38 -46.95 28.90
N ILE A 566 35.39 -46.88 28.00
CA ILE A 566 35.62 -46.91 26.54
C ILE A 566 35.88 -45.49 26.03
N LYS A 567 36.98 -45.32 25.29
CA LYS A 567 37.32 -44.06 24.59
C LYS A 567 37.17 -44.22 23.08
N CYS A 568 36.33 -43.39 22.47
CA CYS A 568 36.10 -43.31 21.01
C CYS A 568 36.01 -41.84 20.54
N SER A 569 35.82 -41.57 19.24
CA SER A 569 35.63 -40.19 18.74
C SER A 569 34.19 -39.70 18.92
N LEU A 570 33.95 -38.38 18.86
CA LEU A 570 32.58 -37.83 18.84
C LEU A 570 31.76 -38.35 17.64
N LYS A 571 32.43 -38.66 16.50
CA LYS A 571 31.80 -39.24 15.31
C LYS A 571 31.30 -40.65 15.58
N ASP A 572 32.10 -41.47 16.28
CA ASP A 572 31.72 -42.85 16.62
C ASP A 572 30.62 -42.86 17.69
N MET A 573 30.77 -42.04 18.73
CA MET A 573 29.79 -41.95 19.81
C MET A 573 28.41 -41.50 19.32
N LEU A 574 28.31 -40.59 18.34
CA LEU A 574 27.04 -39.91 17.99
C LEU A 574 26.57 -40.10 16.55
N GLY A 575 27.47 -40.37 15.61
CA GLY A 575 27.14 -40.55 14.20
C GLY A 575 26.35 -41.81 13.93
N LYS A 576 26.67 -42.88 14.68
CA LYS A 576 26.01 -44.19 14.61
C LYS A 576 24.55 -44.11 15.07
N ASN A 577 23.68 -44.92 14.47
CA ASN A 577 22.31 -45.15 14.93
C ASN A 577 22.32 -45.89 16.30
N ASP A 578 21.16 -46.14 16.91
CA ASP A 578 21.11 -46.74 18.26
C ASP A 578 21.42 -48.25 18.29
N GLU A 579 21.10 -48.99 17.21
CA GLU A 579 21.45 -50.41 17.04
C GLU A 579 22.96 -50.56 16.79
N GLU A 580 23.52 -49.83 15.83
CA GLU A 580 24.97 -49.79 15.53
C GLU A 580 25.79 -49.49 16.79
N PHE A 581 25.36 -48.51 17.59
CA PHE A 581 26.02 -48.14 18.84
C PHE A 581 25.88 -49.24 19.91
N ALA A 582 24.75 -49.93 19.98
CA ALA A 582 24.55 -51.04 20.89
C ALA A 582 25.39 -52.26 20.51
N THR A 583 25.47 -52.61 19.22
CA THR A 583 26.32 -53.70 18.73
C THR A 583 27.81 -53.45 19.02
N GLU A 584 28.28 -52.22 18.81
CA GLU A 584 29.70 -51.88 18.97
C GLU A 584 30.13 -51.66 20.43
N PHE A 585 29.26 -51.09 21.28
CA PHE A 585 29.64 -50.65 22.63
C PHE A 585 28.82 -51.25 23.78
N MET A 586 27.65 -51.88 23.52
CA MET A 586 26.79 -52.46 24.55
C MET A 586 26.86 -53.99 24.62
N CYS A 587 27.05 -54.69 23.49
CA CYS A 587 27.32 -56.12 23.48
C CYS A 587 28.59 -56.46 24.28
N PRO A 588 28.57 -57.50 25.14
CA PRO A 588 29.79 -58.07 25.68
C PRO A 588 30.48 -58.89 24.58
N LEU A 589 31.66 -58.47 24.15
CA LEU A 589 32.57 -59.37 23.43
C LEU A 589 32.86 -60.57 24.35
N ALA A 590 32.83 -61.78 23.79
CA ALA A 590 33.04 -63.00 24.57
C ALA A 590 34.42 -62.96 25.25
N SER A 591 34.48 -63.49 26.47
CA SER A 591 35.73 -63.57 27.22
C SER A 591 36.72 -64.49 26.50
N HIS A 592 37.74 -63.90 25.90
CA HIS A 592 38.99 -64.58 25.61
C HIS A 592 40.02 -64.24 26.69
N ASP A 593 40.88 -65.23 26.94
CA ASP A 593 42.09 -65.18 27.74
C ASP A 593 41.90 -64.82 29.22
N ARG A 594 41.27 -65.76 29.94
CA ARG A 594 41.88 -66.27 31.17
C ARG A 594 42.52 -67.63 30.91
N LEU A 595 43.85 -67.67 30.83
CA LEU A 595 44.71 -68.76 31.30
C LEU A 595 46.13 -68.22 31.51
#